data_AF-A0A1Z8VWV3-F1
#
_entry.id   AF-A0A1Z8VWV3-F1
#
_cell.length_a   1.000
_cell.length_b   1.000
_cell.length_c   1.000
_cell.angle_alpha   90.00
_cell.angle_beta   90.00
_cell.angle_gamma   90.00
#
_symmetry.space_group_name_H-M   'P 1'
#
loop_
_entity.id
_entity.type
_entity.pdbx_description
1 polymer ?
#
loop_
_entity_poly.entity_id
_entity_poly.type
_entity_poly.pdbx_seq_one_letter_code
_entity_poly.pdbx_strand_id
1 'polypeptide(L)'
;MLIEDYYNHNFRNDLNEFINLNNKKFNLKEGVCFHGLYGLECIQESNRSYFIICLFITVYVDQAMYTYFGYYYDKFESLTKYPKYHGGPSSMNINPIVLFSENHIEVPIDSNEIISYMKEGMKLFVSEVKAFFNDHIPEIDYIDFFNQIIPSYNNVDTSILNWNLVYFEIQNALNEENG
;
A
#
# COMPACT_ATOMS: atom_id res chain seq x y z
N MET A 1 -7.85 4.53 -17.53
CA MET A 1 -8.17 5.18 -16.25
C MET A 1 -6.85 5.60 -15.63
N LEU A 2 -6.75 6.75 -14.98
CA LEU A 2 -5.52 7.08 -14.23
C LEU A 2 -5.56 6.37 -12.87
N ILE A 3 -4.40 6.03 -12.31
CA ILE A 3 -4.36 5.38 -10.98
C ILE A 3 -4.94 6.28 -9.89
N GLU A 4 -4.76 7.59 -10.01
CA GLU A 4 -5.37 8.60 -9.14
C GLU A 4 -6.91 8.57 -9.23
N ASP A 5 -7.47 8.48 -10.45
CA ASP A 5 -8.92 8.36 -10.63
C ASP A 5 -9.46 7.12 -9.91
N TYR A 6 -8.77 5.98 -10.07
CA TYR A 6 -9.15 4.74 -9.41
C TYR A 6 -9.07 4.86 -7.89
N TYR A 7 -7.98 5.45 -7.37
CA TYR A 7 -7.78 5.65 -5.93
C TYR A 7 -8.91 6.46 -5.31
N ASN A 8 -9.28 7.57 -5.96
CA ASN A 8 -10.27 8.51 -5.44
C ASN A 8 -11.72 8.01 -5.54
N HIS A 9 -12.05 7.18 -6.53
CA HIS A 9 -13.44 6.82 -6.82
C HIS A 9 -13.81 5.35 -6.56
N ASN A 10 -12.84 4.43 -6.64
CA ASN A 10 -13.10 2.99 -6.63
C ASN A 10 -12.43 2.29 -5.45
N PHE A 11 -11.17 2.63 -5.18
CA PHE A 11 -10.30 1.86 -4.29
C PHE A 11 -10.91 1.60 -2.91
N ARG A 12 -11.56 2.59 -2.28
CA ARG A 12 -12.12 2.39 -0.93
C ARG A 12 -13.25 1.36 -0.91
N ASN A 13 -14.11 1.33 -1.94
CA ASN A 13 -15.20 0.36 -2.02
C ASN A 13 -14.66 -1.04 -2.30
N ASP A 14 -13.76 -1.14 -3.27
CA ASP A 14 -13.04 -2.36 -3.64
C ASP A 14 -12.28 -2.95 -2.43
N LEU A 15 -11.60 -2.10 -1.66
CA LEU A 15 -10.88 -2.50 -0.45
C LEU A 15 -11.82 -3.07 0.61
N ASN A 16 -12.97 -2.43 0.85
CA ASN A 16 -13.94 -2.93 1.81
C ASN A 16 -14.50 -4.29 1.40
N GLU A 17 -14.79 -4.50 0.11
CA GLU A 17 -15.26 -5.78 -0.40
C GLU A 17 -14.19 -6.87 -0.27
N PHE A 18 -12.95 -6.55 -0.67
CA PHE A 18 -11.79 -7.42 -0.52
C PHE A 18 -11.57 -7.86 0.94
N ILE A 19 -11.53 -6.91 1.89
CA ILE A 19 -11.35 -7.22 3.32
C ILE A 19 -12.50 -8.08 3.85
N ASN A 20 -13.74 -7.81 3.44
CA ASN A 20 -14.88 -8.60 3.86
C ASN A 20 -14.79 -10.06 3.39
N LEU A 21 -14.34 -10.30 2.17
CA LEU A 21 -14.13 -11.66 1.66
C LEU A 21 -12.94 -12.35 2.33
N ASN A 22 -11.83 -11.62 2.54
CA ASN A 22 -10.66 -12.15 3.24
C ASN A 22 -11.00 -12.57 4.68
N ASN A 23 -11.71 -11.72 5.41
CA ASN A 23 -12.21 -11.99 6.77
C ASN A 23 -13.12 -13.23 6.80
N LYS A 24 -14.05 -13.35 5.84
CA LYS A 24 -14.92 -14.54 5.72
C LYS A 24 -14.12 -15.82 5.45
N LYS A 25 -13.13 -15.77 4.56
CA LYS A 25 -12.32 -16.94 4.18
C LYS A 25 -11.47 -17.45 5.35
N PHE A 26 -10.93 -16.55 6.17
CA PHE A 26 -10.05 -16.90 7.28
C PHE A 26 -10.71 -16.88 8.67
N ASN A 27 -12.03 -16.65 8.74
CA ASN A 27 -12.79 -16.49 9.99
C ASN A 27 -12.14 -15.48 10.95
N LEU A 28 -11.61 -14.38 10.41
CA LEU A 28 -11.02 -13.31 11.21
C LEU A 28 -12.14 -12.57 11.94
N LYS A 29 -11.89 -12.17 13.20
CA LYS A 29 -12.80 -11.24 13.89
C LYS A 29 -12.88 -9.95 13.07
N GLU A 30 -14.05 -9.29 13.05
CA GLU A 30 -14.23 -8.01 12.38
C GLU A 30 -13.06 -7.07 12.70
N GLY A 31 -12.35 -6.68 11.65
CA GLY A 31 -11.08 -5.96 11.73
C GLY A 31 -10.52 -5.74 10.34
N VAL A 32 -9.60 -4.79 10.22
CA VAL A 32 -9.01 -4.38 8.94
C VAL A 32 -7.83 -5.28 8.53
N CYS A 33 -7.72 -6.47 9.10
CA CYS A 33 -6.61 -7.39 8.85
C CYS A 33 -6.87 -8.25 7.61
N PHE A 34 -5.83 -8.57 6.85
CA PHE A 34 -5.95 -9.52 5.75
C PHE A 34 -4.71 -10.39 5.59
N HIS A 35 -4.91 -11.57 4.99
CA HIS A 35 -3.86 -12.52 4.64
C HIS A 35 -3.79 -12.66 3.12
N GLY A 36 -2.61 -12.47 2.53
CA GLY A 36 -2.39 -12.60 1.08
C GLY A 36 -3.33 -11.77 0.20
N LEU A 37 -3.43 -12.10 -1.09
CA LEU A 37 -4.41 -11.50 -2.01
C LEU A 37 -5.63 -12.39 -2.23
N TYR A 38 -6.02 -13.17 -1.22
CA TYR A 38 -7.24 -13.97 -1.26
C TYR A 38 -8.48 -13.06 -1.27
N GLY A 39 -9.43 -13.29 -2.18
CA GLY A 39 -10.58 -12.40 -2.38
C GLY A 39 -10.39 -11.41 -3.53
N LEU A 40 -9.22 -11.38 -4.19
CA LEU A 40 -8.97 -10.50 -5.34
C LEU A 40 -9.93 -10.76 -6.51
N GLU A 41 -10.59 -11.90 -6.56
CA GLU A 41 -11.65 -12.23 -7.53
C GLU A 41 -12.86 -11.27 -7.47
N CYS A 42 -13.09 -10.57 -6.36
CA CYS A 42 -14.14 -9.54 -6.30
C CYS A 42 -13.75 -8.26 -7.06
N ILE A 43 -12.46 -8.06 -7.29
CA ILE A 43 -11.96 -6.92 -8.04
C ILE A 43 -12.07 -7.22 -9.54
N GLN A 44 -12.72 -6.31 -10.26
CA GLN A 44 -12.80 -6.36 -11.72
C GLN A 44 -11.40 -6.51 -12.31
N GLU A 45 -11.25 -7.37 -13.31
CA GLU A 45 -9.94 -7.73 -13.88
C GLU A 45 -9.14 -6.50 -14.32
N SER A 46 -9.78 -5.54 -15.00
CA SER A 46 -9.19 -4.28 -15.44
C SER A 46 -8.75 -3.33 -14.31
N ASN A 47 -9.13 -3.63 -13.06
CA ASN A 47 -8.83 -2.79 -11.90
C ASN A 47 -7.79 -3.42 -10.97
N ARG A 48 -7.44 -4.70 -11.16
CA ARG A 48 -6.59 -5.44 -10.21
C ARG A 48 -5.21 -4.83 -10.06
N SER A 49 -4.58 -4.40 -11.16
CA SER A 49 -3.26 -3.76 -11.12
C SER A 49 -3.29 -2.45 -10.33
N TYR A 50 -4.31 -1.60 -10.54
CA TYR A 50 -4.49 -0.39 -9.74
C TYR A 50 -4.76 -0.70 -8.27
N PHE A 51 -5.63 -1.68 -7.99
CA PHE A 51 -5.98 -2.10 -6.64
C PHE A 51 -4.74 -2.53 -5.84
N ILE A 52 -3.89 -3.37 -6.42
CA ILE A 52 -2.70 -3.91 -5.73
C ILE A 52 -1.70 -2.81 -5.44
N ILE A 53 -1.48 -1.87 -6.37
CA ILE A 53 -0.58 -0.73 -6.15
C ILE A 53 -1.13 0.16 -5.02
N CYS A 54 -2.43 0.48 -5.04
CA CYS A 54 -3.06 1.27 -3.97
C CYS A 54 -3.02 0.54 -2.62
N LEU A 55 -3.27 -0.76 -2.60
CA LEU A 55 -3.18 -1.59 -1.41
C LEU A 55 -1.75 -1.58 -0.85
N PHE A 56 -0.74 -1.77 -1.70
CA PHE A 56 0.66 -1.66 -1.33
C PHE A 56 0.96 -0.32 -0.66
N ILE A 57 0.54 0.80 -1.25
CA ILE A 57 0.73 2.14 -0.69
C ILE A 57 0.11 2.23 0.71
N THR A 58 -1.15 1.83 0.88
CA THR A 58 -1.82 1.92 2.18
C THR A 58 -1.15 1.08 3.27
N VAL A 59 -0.77 -0.16 2.96
CA VAL A 59 -0.09 -1.04 3.89
C VAL A 59 1.30 -0.50 4.23
N TYR A 60 2.02 0.03 3.24
CA TYR A 60 3.35 0.58 3.45
C TYR A 60 3.31 1.81 4.36
N VAL A 61 2.38 2.74 4.13
CA VAL A 61 2.17 3.90 5.02
C VAL A 61 1.79 3.47 6.43
N ASP A 62 0.87 2.53 6.56
CA ASP A 62 0.40 2.06 7.86
C ASP A 62 1.53 1.47 8.70
N GLN A 63 2.31 0.55 8.12
CA GLN A 63 3.44 -0.07 8.80
C GLN A 63 4.56 0.94 9.11
N ALA A 64 4.79 1.91 8.22
CA ALA A 64 5.74 3.00 8.46
C ALA A 64 5.34 3.89 9.64
N MET A 65 4.08 4.31 9.67
CA MET A 65 3.54 5.11 10.77
C MET A 65 3.64 4.38 12.10
N TYR A 66 3.30 3.09 12.12
CA TYR A 66 3.44 2.26 13.32
C TYR A 66 4.88 2.15 13.79
N THR A 67 5.81 1.92 12.87
CA THR A 67 7.21 1.58 13.19
C THR A 67 8.03 2.80 13.59
N TYR A 68 7.85 3.94 12.89
CA TYR A 68 8.73 5.10 13.02
C TYR A 68 8.07 6.31 13.64
N PHE A 69 6.73 6.42 13.52
CA PHE A 69 5.96 7.58 13.95
C PHE A 69 4.91 7.20 14.99
N GLY A 70 5.24 6.21 15.85
CA GLY A 70 4.32 5.60 16.81
C GLY A 70 3.61 6.59 17.74
N TYR A 71 4.24 7.74 18.03
CA TYR A 71 3.60 8.82 18.81
C TYR A 71 2.31 9.36 18.15
N TYR A 72 2.26 9.38 16.81
CA TYR A 72 1.12 9.89 16.04
C TYR A 72 0.20 8.78 15.52
N TYR A 73 0.54 7.52 15.78
CA TYR A 73 -0.11 6.38 15.12
C TYR A 73 -1.58 6.24 15.48
N ASP A 74 -1.98 6.43 16.74
CA ASP A 74 -3.39 6.34 17.15
C ASP A 74 -4.26 7.36 16.40
N LYS A 75 -3.75 8.58 16.23
CA LYS A 75 -4.42 9.63 15.44
C LYS A 75 -4.52 9.21 13.98
N PHE A 76 -3.40 8.80 13.38
CA PHE A 76 -3.35 8.32 12.01
C PHE A 76 -4.33 7.18 11.74
N GLU A 77 -4.32 6.13 12.56
CA GLU A 77 -5.18 4.96 12.42
C GLU A 77 -6.68 5.34 12.51
N SER A 78 -7.02 6.27 13.41
CA SER A 78 -8.41 6.72 13.56
C SER A 78 -8.96 7.42 12.31
N LEU A 79 -8.09 8.10 11.56
CA LEU A 79 -8.42 8.85 10.35
C LEU A 79 -8.44 7.94 9.11
N THR A 80 -7.41 7.12 8.93
CA THR A 80 -7.23 6.35 7.69
C THR A 80 -7.95 5.01 7.72
N LYS A 81 -7.99 4.36 8.89
CA LYS A 81 -8.48 2.98 9.06
C LYS A 81 -7.91 2.05 7.99
N TYR A 82 -6.62 2.20 7.70
CA TYR A 82 -5.91 1.39 6.74
C TYR A 82 -5.83 -0.08 7.18
N PRO A 83 -5.79 -1.00 6.20
CA PRO A 83 -5.75 -2.41 6.48
C PRO A 83 -4.40 -2.84 7.05
N LYS A 84 -4.44 -3.75 8.02
CA LYS A 84 -3.24 -4.32 8.64
C LYS A 84 -2.84 -5.60 7.91
N TYR A 85 -1.63 -5.61 7.39
CA TYR A 85 -1.10 -6.79 6.70
C TYR A 85 -0.11 -7.56 7.60
N HIS A 86 -0.57 -8.69 8.14
CA HIS A 86 0.18 -9.48 9.11
C HIS A 86 0.28 -10.96 8.74
N GLY A 87 1.40 -11.58 9.15
CA GLY A 87 1.69 -12.99 8.93
C GLY A 87 1.56 -13.81 10.22
N GLY A 88 0.72 -14.85 10.16
CA GLY A 88 0.66 -15.88 11.19
C GLY A 88 0.14 -15.42 12.57
N PRO A 89 0.22 -16.31 13.58
CA PRO A 89 -0.35 -16.06 14.91
C PRO A 89 0.38 -14.97 15.71
N SER A 90 1.58 -14.55 15.29
CA SER A 90 2.43 -13.59 16.00
C SER A 90 2.21 -12.13 15.62
N SER A 91 1.27 -11.82 14.73
CA SER A 91 0.99 -10.44 14.27
C SER A 91 2.24 -9.68 13.77
N MET A 92 3.19 -10.39 13.14
CA MET A 92 4.38 -9.73 12.60
C MET A 92 4.01 -9.02 11.29
N ASN A 93 4.47 -7.78 11.14
CA ASN A 93 4.38 -7.03 9.88
C ASN A 93 5.07 -7.82 8.77
N ILE A 94 4.32 -8.11 7.70
CA ILE A 94 4.91 -8.68 6.48
C ILE A 94 5.38 -7.51 5.60
N ASN A 95 6.56 -7.64 5.00
CA ASN A 95 7.06 -6.66 4.05
C ASN A 95 6.02 -6.42 2.92
N PRO A 96 5.52 -5.19 2.71
CA PRO A 96 4.46 -4.92 1.74
C PRO A 96 4.79 -5.35 0.31
N ILE A 97 6.09 -5.41 -0.06
CA ILE A 97 6.53 -5.82 -1.40
C ILE A 97 6.02 -7.22 -1.77
N VAL A 98 5.78 -8.10 -0.79
CA VAL A 98 5.35 -9.47 -1.07
C VAL A 98 3.94 -9.54 -1.68
N LEU A 99 3.17 -8.43 -1.64
CA LEU A 99 1.92 -8.31 -2.40
C LEU A 99 2.14 -8.49 -3.91
N PHE A 100 3.38 -8.28 -4.39
CA PHE A 100 3.80 -8.49 -5.76
C PHE A 100 4.48 -9.86 -5.99
N SER A 101 4.26 -10.84 -5.11
CA SER A 101 4.73 -12.22 -5.33
C SER A 101 3.62 -13.09 -5.92
N GLU A 102 3.93 -13.77 -7.04
CA GLU A 102 3.01 -14.66 -7.78
C GLU A 102 2.41 -15.80 -6.93
N ASN A 103 3.00 -16.13 -5.77
CA ASN A 103 2.57 -17.25 -4.93
C ASN A 103 1.32 -16.97 -4.08
N HIS A 104 0.83 -15.73 -4.04
CA HIS A 104 -0.32 -15.32 -3.19
C HIS A 104 -1.54 -14.84 -3.97
N ILE A 105 -1.56 -15.11 -5.28
CA ILE A 105 -2.54 -14.60 -6.22
C ILE A 105 -3.32 -15.80 -6.80
N GLU A 106 -4.62 -15.89 -6.50
CA GLU A 106 -5.49 -16.96 -7.02
C GLU A 106 -6.14 -16.62 -8.38
N VAL A 107 -5.93 -15.40 -8.90
CA VAL A 107 -6.53 -14.89 -10.14
C VAL A 107 -5.50 -14.25 -11.06
N PRO A 108 -5.69 -14.23 -12.39
CA PRO A 108 -4.73 -13.59 -13.29
C PRO A 108 -4.50 -12.11 -12.98
N ILE A 109 -3.24 -11.70 -13.04
CA ILE A 109 -2.75 -10.33 -12.93
C ILE A 109 -1.72 -10.12 -14.04
N ASP A 110 -1.74 -8.96 -14.67
CA ASP A 110 -0.72 -8.57 -15.65
C ASP A 110 0.45 -7.86 -14.95
N SER A 111 1.54 -8.58 -14.76
CA SER A 111 2.78 -8.06 -14.19
C SER A 111 3.34 -6.86 -14.97
N ASN A 112 3.17 -6.82 -16.30
CA ASN A 112 3.65 -5.69 -17.11
C ASN A 112 2.80 -4.45 -16.87
N GLU A 113 1.49 -4.64 -16.66
CA GLU A 113 0.58 -3.54 -16.32
C GLU A 113 0.97 -2.92 -14.97
N ILE A 114 1.22 -3.74 -13.94
CA ILE A 114 1.72 -3.27 -12.63
C ILE A 114 3.00 -2.45 -12.81
N ILE A 115 4.00 -2.99 -13.51
CA ILE A 115 5.27 -2.29 -13.76
C ILE A 115 5.03 -0.95 -14.48
N SER A 116 4.14 -0.95 -15.49
CA SER A 116 3.82 0.26 -16.27
C SER A 116 3.15 1.36 -15.44
N TYR A 117 2.48 1.01 -14.34
CA TYR A 117 1.79 1.94 -13.45
C TYR A 117 2.62 2.37 -12.23
N MET A 118 3.80 1.79 -12.01
CA MET A 118 4.62 2.11 -10.84
C MET A 118 5.00 3.57 -10.75
N LYS A 119 5.36 4.21 -11.87
CA LYS A 119 5.70 5.63 -11.90
C LYS A 119 4.55 6.49 -11.36
N GLU A 120 3.37 6.37 -11.96
CA GLU A 120 2.20 7.17 -11.56
C GLU A 120 1.68 6.76 -10.18
N GLY A 121 1.82 5.49 -9.80
CA GLY A 121 1.48 5.01 -8.45
C GLY A 121 2.37 5.60 -7.36
N MET A 122 3.68 5.71 -7.59
CA MET A 122 4.59 6.33 -6.61
C MET A 122 4.44 7.86 -6.58
N LYS A 123 4.03 8.49 -7.68
CA LYS A 123 3.60 9.90 -7.64
C LYS A 123 2.40 10.11 -6.73
N LEU A 124 1.34 9.31 -6.93
CA LEU A 124 0.16 9.30 -6.06
C LEU A 124 0.55 9.06 -4.59
N PHE A 125 1.46 8.12 -4.34
CA PHE A 125 1.94 7.85 -2.98
C PHE A 125 2.56 9.10 -2.33
N VAL A 126 3.49 9.77 -3.01
CA VAL A 126 4.15 10.96 -2.47
C VAL A 126 3.14 12.10 -2.27
N SER A 127 2.25 12.34 -3.23
CA SER A 127 1.26 13.41 -3.15
C SER A 127 0.28 13.20 -2.01
N GLU A 128 -0.23 11.97 -1.84
CA GLU A 128 -1.19 11.64 -0.77
C GLU A 128 -0.56 11.77 0.62
N VAL A 129 0.68 11.30 0.80
CA VAL A 129 1.39 11.45 2.08
C VAL A 129 1.63 12.92 2.41
N LYS A 130 2.10 13.70 1.42
CA LYS A 130 2.31 15.15 1.57
C LYS A 130 1.03 15.87 1.96
N ALA A 131 -0.06 15.64 1.22
CA ALA A 131 -1.36 16.24 1.51
C ALA A 131 -1.87 15.85 2.90
N PHE A 132 -1.84 14.55 3.22
CA PHE A 132 -2.33 14.04 4.50
C PHE A 132 -1.56 14.64 5.69
N PHE A 133 -0.23 14.69 5.66
CA PHE A 133 0.52 15.29 6.76
C PHE A 133 0.28 16.78 6.88
N ASN A 134 0.28 17.53 5.77
CA ASN A 134 -0.01 18.96 5.81
C ASN A 134 -1.38 19.27 6.44
N ASP A 135 -2.39 18.47 6.13
CA ASP A 135 -3.77 18.72 6.56
C ASP A 135 -4.11 18.13 7.93
N HIS A 136 -3.46 17.03 8.32
CA HIS A 136 -3.86 16.26 9.49
C HIS A 136 -2.78 16.05 10.53
N ILE A 137 -1.49 16.00 10.18
CA ILE A 137 -0.37 15.78 11.11
C ILE A 137 0.84 16.63 10.69
N PRO A 138 0.74 17.97 10.74
CA PRO A 138 1.77 18.87 10.21
C PRO A 138 3.08 18.83 11.01
N GLU A 139 3.09 18.14 12.16
CA GLU A 139 4.28 17.86 12.95
C GLU A 139 5.23 16.83 12.30
N ILE A 140 4.75 16.06 11.32
CA ILE A 140 5.58 15.15 10.52
C ILE A 140 5.88 15.82 9.18
N ASP A 141 7.16 16.07 8.91
CA ASP A 141 7.59 16.45 7.58
C ASP A 141 7.57 15.22 6.66
N TYR A 142 6.93 15.34 5.50
CA TYR A 142 6.75 14.23 4.56
C TYR A 142 8.08 13.75 3.96
N ILE A 143 9.07 14.63 3.79
CA ILE A 143 10.42 14.26 3.35
C ILE A 143 11.10 13.42 4.43
N ASP A 144 11.00 13.82 5.70
CA ASP A 144 11.52 13.02 6.82
C ASP A 144 10.84 11.64 6.91
N PHE A 145 9.53 11.57 6.66
CA PHE A 145 8.83 10.30 6.53
C PHE A 145 9.43 9.41 5.45
N PHE A 146 9.62 9.93 4.23
CA PHE A 146 10.20 9.14 3.14
C PHE A 146 11.66 8.74 3.42
N ASN A 147 12.47 9.64 3.98
CA ASN A 147 13.86 9.36 4.39
C ASN A 147 13.95 8.22 5.41
N GLN A 148 12.94 8.06 6.26
CA GLN A 148 12.92 7.02 7.28
C GLN A 148 12.48 5.66 6.74
N ILE A 149 11.49 5.61 5.85
CA ILE A 149 10.93 4.33 5.38
C ILE A 149 11.78 3.68 4.30
N ILE A 150 12.41 4.49 3.46
CA ILE A 150 13.18 4.06 2.30
C ILE A 150 14.35 3.12 2.65
N PRO A 151 15.19 3.41 3.66
CA PRO A 151 16.30 2.53 4.05
C PRO A 151 15.85 1.29 4.82
N SER A 152 14.61 1.29 5.30
CA SER A 152 14.14 0.40 6.36
C SER A 152 13.60 -0.94 5.86
N TYR A 153 13.19 -1.01 4.60
CA TYR A 153 12.78 -2.26 3.97
C TYR A 153 13.97 -2.84 3.22
N ASN A 154 14.59 -3.87 3.82
CA ASN A 154 15.69 -4.62 3.22
C ASN A 154 15.35 -5.04 1.78
N ASN A 155 16.36 -5.10 0.90
CA ASN A 155 16.31 -5.52 -0.52
C ASN A 155 15.67 -6.91 -0.74
N VAL A 156 14.35 -7.01 -0.56
CA VAL A 156 13.55 -8.21 -0.80
C VAL A 156 12.96 -8.11 -2.21
N ASP A 157 13.62 -8.73 -3.17
CA ASP A 157 13.10 -8.80 -4.53
C ASP A 157 11.97 -9.82 -4.63
N THR A 158 10.92 -9.46 -5.37
CA THR A 158 9.80 -10.36 -5.70
C THR A 158 9.81 -10.73 -7.18
N SER A 159 8.97 -11.69 -7.57
CA SER A 159 8.86 -12.14 -8.96
C SER A 159 8.35 -11.05 -9.91
N ILE A 160 7.51 -10.12 -9.42
CA ILE A 160 6.90 -9.06 -10.24
C ILE A 160 7.64 -7.73 -10.07
N LEU A 161 8.01 -7.37 -8.83
CA LEU A 161 8.66 -6.09 -8.54
C LEU A 161 9.97 -6.24 -7.75
N ASN A 162 10.93 -5.42 -8.14
CA ASN A 162 12.17 -5.20 -7.41
C ASN A 162 12.04 -3.91 -6.57
N TRP A 163 12.49 -3.93 -5.32
CA TRP A 163 12.49 -2.75 -4.43
C TRP A 163 13.24 -1.56 -5.03
N ASN A 164 14.26 -1.79 -5.85
CA ASN A 164 15.00 -0.75 -6.56
C ASN A 164 14.10 0.07 -7.50
N LEU A 165 13.11 -0.56 -8.16
CA LEU A 165 12.18 0.16 -9.02
C LEU A 165 11.25 1.04 -8.18
N VAL A 166 10.67 0.48 -7.11
CA VAL A 166 9.82 1.22 -6.16
C VAL A 166 10.57 2.42 -5.59
N TYR A 167 11.80 2.18 -5.11
CA TYR A 167 12.69 3.21 -4.59
C TYR A 167 12.95 4.31 -5.63
N PHE A 168 13.34 3.92 -6.84
CA PHE A 168 13.66 4.85 -7.92
C PHE A 168 12.46 5.76 -8.25
N GLU A 169 11.25 5.18 -8.35
CA GLU A 169 10.06 5.98 -8.66
C GLU A 169 9.61 6.87 -7.51
N ILE A 170 9.78 6.46 -6.24
CA ILE A 170 9.54 7.35 -5.09
C ILE A 170 10.50 8.54 -5.13
N GLN A 171 11.80 8.31 -5.41
CA GLN A 171 12.79 9.38 -5.50
C GLN A 171 12.48 10.34 -6.65
N ASN A 172 12.06 9.83 -7.81
CA ASN A 172 11.60 10.67 -8.92
C ASN A 172 10.42 11.53 -8.53
N ALA A 173 9.40 10.94 -7.90
CA ALA A 173 8.21 11.67 -7.44
C ALA A 173 8.56 12.76 -6.42
N LEU A 174 9.45 12.48 -5.46
CA LEU A 174 9.94 13.47 -4.50
C LEU A 174 10.68 14.62 -5.19
N ASN A 175 11.49 14.33 -6.20
CA ASN A 175 12.20 15.38 -6.95
C ASN A 175 11.23 16.24 -7.77
N GLU A 176 10.21 15.64 -8.38
CA GLU A 176 9.17 16.37 -9.13
C GLU A 176 8.33 17.28 -8.21
N GLU A 177 8.06 16.87 -6.97
CA GLU A 177 7.29 17.66 -5.99
C GLU A 177 8.06 18.83 -5.37
N ASN A 178 9.39 18.83 -5.46
CA ASN A 178 10.28 19.82 -4.83
C ASN A 178 11.04 20.72 -5.83
N GLY A 179 10.97 20.43 -7.13
CA GLY A 179 11.59 21.21 -8.22
C GLY A 179 10.62 22.19 -8.86
#